data_AF-A0A3G4S6Q9-F1
#
_entry.id   AF-A0A3G4S6Q9-F1
#
_cell.length_a   1.000
_cell.length_b   1.000
_cell.length_c   1.000
_cell.angle_alpha   90.00
_cell.angle_beta   90.00
_cell.angle_gamma   90.00
#
_symmetry.space_group_name_H-M   'P 1'
#
loop_
_entity.id
_entity.type
_entity.pdbx_description
1 polymer ?
#
loop_
_entity_poly.entity_id
_entity_poly.type
_entity_poly.pdbx_seq_one_letter_code
_entity_poly.pdbx_strand_id
1 'polypeptide(L)'
;MNLIALPLFLDFTTICWELLTIMILEFYLISVINHNFEQSAGNQRIFYNHMGIEPINSGWFPHYNLLGSSETTRSTRSSLRENIVQVKKGSFIFHSLISVTAQPSLGYTVITRSYSSFSNNQNKKIGNQDNLLNLKAVKVYNNLKEDRLNILKEQRNKSGVYCLINKVNGHSYVGSSIHLDSRMRNYLNKSFLKSKQNANMPITRSLLKYDYFNFSLLVLEYVEVEFLTSRETFYIANIIPYYNVLKQGFSSLGYVHTEETKKLLSELAKNRTHSDKTKGLIARAVTGENNPFYNKTHSIESKIRMIEAKSAYSVYVYNSFKELLVIFPSVKTLAKWIKSNSSTLVDVIKEHTIFRGEWYLVNIPYNISDTPLISHWQSKECAKLVEEMNKSSYIKKAIFVYDINKKFIGKYDGVMDAQRALNISHSTIKNYAKVGGIYKEYIFSYERLVD
;
A
#
# COMPACT_ATOMS: atom_id res chain seq x y z
N MET A 1 -4.08 -58.66 -69.64
CA MET A 1 -3.34 -58.04 -68.53
C MET A 1 -4.13 -58.24 -67.26
N ASN A 2 -3.57 -59.07 -66.37
CA ASN A 2 -3.79 -59.22 -64.91
C ASN A 2 -5.24 -59.26 -64.39
N LEU A 3 -5.83 -60.43 -64.15
CA LEU A 3 -5.70 -61.32 -62.97
C LEU A 3 -6.24 -60.75 -61.63
N ILE A 4 -7.34 -61.37 -61.15
CA ILE A 4 -7.55 -61.95 -59.78
C ILE A 4 -7.61 -60.93 -58.61
N ALA A 5 -8.56 -60.88 -57.65
CA ALA A 5 -9.57 -61.79 -57.09
C ALA A 5 -10.60 -61.00 -56.23
N LEU A 6 -11.81 -61.57 -56.04
CA LEU A 6 -12.63 -61.46 -54.81
C LEU A 6 -12.16 -62.54 -53.80
N PRO A 7 -12.26 -62.40 -52.44
CA PRO A 7 -13.53 -62.38 -51.67
C PRO A 7 -13.52 -61.40 -50.44
N LEU A 8 -14.63 -60.83 -49.97
CA LEU A 8 -15.71 -61.32 -49.06
C LEU A 8 -15.30 -61.68 -47.61
N PHE A 9 -16.08 -61.09 -46.67
CA PHE A 9 -16.31 -61.42 -45.24
C PHE A 9 -15.18 -61.03 -44.25
N LEU A 10 -15.39 -60.26 -43.17
CA LEU A 10 -16.37 -60.39 -42.10
C LEU A 10 -16.38 -59.10 -41.23
N ASP A 11 -17.43 -58.93 -40.42
CA ASP A 11 -17.67 -57.87 -39.44
C ASP A 11 -16.51 -57.51 -38.48
N PHE A 12 -16.69 -56.36 -37.83
CA PHE A 12 -16.21 -55.95 -36.49
C PHE A 12 -15.35 -54.67 -36.44
N THR A 13 -16.01 -53.62 -35.92
CA THR A 13 -15.43 -52.58 -35.04
C THR A 13 -14.20 -51.85 -35.56
N THR A 14 -14.39 -50.99 -36.55
CA THR A 14 -13.59 -49.76 -36.64
C THR A 14 -14.01 -48.83 -35.51
N ILE A 15 -13.46 -49.08 -34.31
CA ILE A 15 -13.33 -48.02 -33.31
C ILE A 15 -12.54 -46.93 -34.02
N CYS A 16 -13.24 -45.83 -34.31
CA CYS A 16 -12.68 -44.69 -35.00
C CYS A 16 -11.41 -44.29 -34.25
N TRP A 17 -10.25 -44.39 -34.92
CA TRP A 17 -8.97 -44.05 -34.32
C TRP A 17 -8.97 -42.60 -33.79
N GLU A 18 -9.82 -41.73 -34.33
CA GLU A 18 -10.10 -40.39 -33.79
C GLU A 18 -10.82 -40.42 -32.43
N LEU A 19 -11.82 -41.30 -32.22
CA LEU A 19 -12.51 -41.42 -30.93
C LEU A 19 -11.63 -42.09 -29.86
N LEU A 20 -10.83 -43.09 -30.23
CA LEU A 20 -9.87 -43.71 -29.32
C LEU A 20 -8.74 -42.74 -28.97
N THR A 21 -8.25 -41.96 -29.93
CA THR A 21 -7.23 -40.93 -29.66
C THR A 21 -7.79 -39.80 -28.82
N ILE A 22 -9.04 -39.36 -29.02
CA ILE A 22 -9.69 -38.35 -28.16
C ILE A 22 -9.89 -38.88 -26.74
N MET A 23 -10.37 -40.12 -26.57
CA MET A 23 -10.49 -40.73 -25.23
C MET A 23 -9.14 -40.93 -24.55
N ILE A 24 -8.10 -41.35 -25.28
CA ILE A 24 -6.74 -41.50 -24.73
C ILE A 24 -6.13 -40.12 -24.44
N LEU A 25 -6.39 -39.10 -25.25
CA LEU A 25 -5.95 -37.71 -25.01
C LEU A 25 -6.65 -37.12 -23.80
N GLU A 26 -7.96 -37.34 -23.62
CA GLU A 26 -8.70 -36.92 -22.43
C GLU A 26 -8.19 -37.65 -21.19
N PHE A 27 -7.89 -38.95 -21.28
CA PHE A 27 -7.30 -39.72 -20.18
C PHE A 27 -5.88 -39.24 -19.83
N TYR A 28 -5.08 -38.82 -20.84
CA TYR A 28 -3.76 -38.21 -20.65
C TYR A 28 -3.84 -36.75 -20.14
N LEU A 29 -4.81 -35.95 -20.58
CA LEU A 29 -5.02 -34.58 -20.09
C LEU A 29 -5.53 -34.56 -18.64
N ILE A 30 -6.33 -35.56 -18.27
CA ILE A 30 -6.75 -35.77 -16.87
C ILE A 30 -5.58 -36.30 -16.04
N SER A 31 -4.67 -37.09 -16.63
CA SER A 31 -3.47 -37.63 -15.95
C SER A 31 -2.27 -36.66 -15.90
N VAL A 32 -2.23 -35.60 -16.72
CA VAL A 32 -1.12 -34.64 -16.84
C VAL A 32 -1.48 -33.24 -16.33
N ILE A 33 -2.40 -33.15 -15.36
CA ILE A 33 -2.36 -32.03 -14.42
C ILE A 33 -1.24 -32.33 -13.41
N ASN A 34 -0.02 -32.00 -13.81
CA ASN A 34 1.16 -32.11 -12.96
C ASN A 34 0.96 -31.26 -11.70
N HIS A 35 0.86 -31.96 -10.58
CA HIS A 35 1.19 -31.45 -9.26
C HIS A 35 2.57 -30.82 -9.31
N ASN A 36 2.67 -29.53 -8.98
CA ASN A 36 3.93 -28.98 -8.48
C ASN A 36 4.22 -29.65 -7.14
N PHE A 37 5.05 -30.69 -7.21
CA PHE A 37 5.81 -31.22 -6.09
C PHE A 37 6.83 -30.16 -5.66
N GLU A 38 6.56 -29.47 -4.57
CA GLU A 38 7.63 -29.07 -3.64
C GLU A 38 7.50 -29.92 -2.38
N GLN A 39 8.64 -30.52 -2.03
CA GLN A 39 8.77 -31.53 -1.01
C GLN A 39 8.34 -31.00 0.37
N SER A 40 7.61 -31.88 1.05
CA SER A 40 7.30 -31.85 2.47
C SER A 40 8.55 -31.61 3.33
N ALA A 41 8.68 -30.42 3.91
CA ALA A 41 9.49 -30.21 5.11
C ALA A 41 8.73 -30.75 6.34
N GLY A 42 8.76 -32.08 6.49
CA GLY A 42 8.63 -32.69 7.80
C GLY A 42 9.88 -32.35 8.60
N ASN A 43 9.70 -31.95 9.86
CA ASN A 43 10.81 -31.72 10.80
C ASN A 43 11.62 -33.02 11.01
N GLN A 44 12.63 -33.28 10.19
CA GLN A 44 13.76 -34.13 10.55
C GLN A 44 14.80 -33.25 11.25
N ARG A 45 15.00 -33.48 12.55
CA ARG A 45 16.18 -32.99 13.25
C ARG A 45 17.38 -33.78 12.75
N ILE A 46 18.22 -33.16 11.93
CA ILE A 46 19.54 -33.71 11.59
C ILE A 46 20.54 -33.15 12.60
N PHE A 47 21.13 -34.04 13.39
CA PHE A 47 22.37 -33.76 14.11
C PHE A 47 23.51 -33.81 13.08
N TYR A 48 24.30 -32.74 12.97
CA TYR A 48 25.56 -32.80 12.23
C TYR A 48 26.69 -33.08 13.22
N ASN A 49 27.32 -34.24 13.02
CA ASN A 49 28.60 -34.59 13.63
C ASN A 49 29.67 -33.61 13.13
N HIS A 50 30.49 -33.11 14.06
CA HIS A 50 31.73 -32.42 13.77
C HIS A 50 32.68 -33.34 13.01
N MET A 51 33.04 -32.97 11.78
CA MET A 51 34.40 -33.17 11.25
C MET A 51 34.76 -31.91 10.47
N GLY A 52 35.90 -31.33 10.85
CA GLY A 52 36.39 -30.07 10.30
C GLY A 52 36.89 -30.21 8.87
N ILE A 53 36.97 -29.06 8.21
CA ILE A 53 38.01 -28.56 7.29
C ILE A 53 37.58 -27.13 6.95
N GLU A 54 38.39 -26.12 7.32
CA GLU A 54 38.28 -24.77 6.73
C GLU A 54 38.84 -24.79 5.29
N PRO A 55 38.37 -23.91 4.39
CA PRO A 55 39.18 -22.72 4.11
C PRO A 55 38.42 -21.42 3.72
N ILE A 56 38.95 -20.29 4.21
CA ILE A 56 39.37 -19.04 3.51
C ILE A 56 38.39 -18.33 2.53
N ASN A 57 38.05 -17.08 2.93
CA ASN A 57 37.70 -15.87 2.15
C ASN A 57 37.10 -15.97 0.73
N SER A 58 35.85 -15.53 0.59
CA SER A 58 35.47 -14.42 -0.31
C SER A 58 33.99 -14.06 -0.12
N GLY A 59 33.71 -12.77 0.05
CA GLY A 59 32.35 -12.25 0.22
C GLY A 59 31.55 -12.29 -1.07
N TRP A 60 30.33 -12.80 -0.99
CA TRP A 60 29.32 -12.70 -2.05
C TRP A 60 27.96 -12.35 -1.41
N PHE A 61 27.48 -11.13 -1.67
CA PHE A 61 26.11 -10.68 -1.40
C PHE A 61 25.22 -11.04 -2.60
N PRO A 62 24.02 -11.63 -2.43
CA PRO A 62 23.04 -11.71 -3.51
C PRO A 62 22.21 -10.42 -3.56
N HIS A 63 22.21 -9.80 -4.73
CA HIS A 63 21.31 -8.71 -5.14
C HIS A 63 19.85 -9.21 -5.20
N TYR A 64 18.90 -8.43 -4.68
CA TYR A 64 17.47 -8.59 -5.01
C TYR A 64 16.95 -7.27 -5.58
N ASN A 65 16.39 -7.34 -6.79
CA ASN A 65 15.73 -6.23 -7.46
C ASN A 65 14.46 -5.79 -6.70
N LEU A 66 14.37 -4.49 -6.42
CA LEU A 66 13.24 -3.85 -5.75
C LEU A 66 12.37 -3.12 -6.80
N LEU A 67 11.19 -3.68 -7.12
CA LEU A 67 10.12 -2.95 -7.81
C LEU A 67 9.28 -2.24 -6.75
N GLY A 68 9.49 -0.93 -6.59
CA GLY A 68 8.71 -0.07 -5.71
C GLY A 68 7.93 0.95 -6.51
N SER A 69 6.60 0.84 -6.52
CA SER A 69 5.72 1.98 -6.77
C SER A 69 5.29 2.54 -5.41
N SER A 70 5.62 3.81 -5.16
CA SER A 70 5.21 4.53 -3.96
C SER A 70 4.48 5.79 -4.38
N GLU A 71 3.16 5.69 -4.47
CA GLU A 71 2.29 6.86 -4.44
C GLU A 71 1.90 7.12 -2.99
N THR A 72 2.42 8.20 -2.41
CA THR A 72 2.02 8.67 -1.08
C THR A 72 1.20 9.93 -1.27
N THR A 73 -0.12 9.84 -1.09
CA THR A 73 -0.98 11.01 -0.89
C THR A 73 -1.09 11.28 0.61
N ARG A 74 -0.71 12.50 1.01
CA ARG A 74 -0.80 12.99 2.39
C ARG A 74 -2.20 13.59 2.58
N SER A 75 -2.98 13.08 3.53
CA SER A 75 -4.23 13.73 3.92
C SER A 75 -3.99 14.97 4.79
N THR A 76 -4.88 15.94 4.66
CA THR A 76 -4.81 17.25 5.32
C THR A 76 -5.10 17.16 6.81
N ARG A 77 -4.38 17.98 7.57
CA ARG A 77 -4.58 18.23 9.00
C ARG A 77 -5.82 19.12 9.14
N SER A 78 -6.99 18.59 9.52
CA SER A 78 -8.12 19.40 9.95
C SER A 78 -8.10 19.58 11.46
N SER A 79 -7.89 20.83 11.87
CA SER A 79 -8.24 21.32 13.19
C SER A 79 -9.69 21.77 13.13
N LEU A 80 -10.63 20.98 13.65
CA LEU A 80 -11.96 21.45 14.04
C LEU A 80 -12.52 20.49 15.09
N ARG A 81 -12.85 21.08 16.24
CA ARG A 81 -13.50 20.47 17.38
C ARG A 81 -14.99 20.72 17.20
N GLU A 82 -15.78 19.70 16.88
CA GLU A 82 -17.25 19.83 16.90
C GLU A 82 -17.94 18.51 17.29
N ASN A 83 -19.04 18.69 18.00
CA ASN A 83 -19.71 17.73 18.87
C ASN A 83 -20.58 16.69 18.14
N ILE A 84 -20.69 15.54 18.80
CA ILE A 84 -21.74 14.51 18.80
C ILE A 84 -23.01 14.84 17.97
N VAL A 85 -23.30 13.98 16.99
CA VAL A 85 -24.67 13.48 16.72
C VAL A 85 -24.58 11.98 16.37
N GLN A 86 -25.16 11.13 17.22
CA GLN A 86 -25.43 9.73 16.91
C GLN A 86 -26.46 9.65 15.79
N VAL A 87 -26.09 9.08 14.64
CA VAL A 87 -27.04 8.60 13.64
C VAL A 87 -27.05 7.07 13.70
N LYS A 88 -28.07 6.51 14.36
CA LYS A 88 -28.50 5.13 14.13
C LYS A 88 -29.05 5.04 12.70
N LYS A 89 -28.34 4.36 11.80
CA LYS A 89 -28.94 3.81 10.57
C LYS A 89 -28.86 2.30 10.63
N GLY A 90 -30.03 1.68 10.84
CA GLY A 90 -30.21 0.24 10.73
C GLY A 90 -30.00 -0.19 9.29
N SER A 91 -29.28 -1.31 9.10
CA SER A 91 -29.16 -1.95 7.80
C SER A 91 -30.49 -2.62 7.48
N PHE A 92 -31.18 -2.11 6.46
CA PHE A 92 -32.29 -2.79 5.80
C PHE A 92 -31.75 -4.03 5.09
N ILE A 93 -32.27 -5.20 5.46
CA ILE A 93 -32.00 -6.47 4.79
C ILE A 93 -32.77 -6.46 3.47
N PHE A 94 -32.05 -6.41 2.35
CA PHE A 94 -32.61 -6.73 1.03
C PHE A 94 -32.75 -8.25 0.92
N HIS A 95 -33.99 -8.75 1.00
CA HIS A 95 -34.34 -10.07 0.52
C HIS A 95 -34.44 -9.99 -1.01
N SER A 96 -33.49 -10.55 -1.76
CA SER A 96 -33.75 -10.91 -3.16
C SER A 96 -34.37 -12.31 -3.19
N LEU A 97 -35.67 -12.33 -3.51
CA LEU A 97 -36.39 -13.51 -3.97
C LEU A 97 -35.94 -13.79 -5.41
N ILE A 98 -35.15 -14.85 -5.61
CA ILE A 98 -35.05 -15.47 -6.93
C ILE A 98 -35.98 -16.68 -6.91
N SER A 99 -37.16 -16.50 -7.50
CA SER A 99 -38.06 -17.55 -7.92
C SER A 99 -37.56 -18.14 -9.24
N VAL A 100 -37.07 -19.37 -9.21
CA VAL A 100 -36.95 -20.23 -10.41
C VAL A 100 -37.72 -21.52 -10.14
N THR A 101 -38.72 -21.74 -10.97
CA THR A 101 -39.60 -22.91 -11.00
C THR A 101 -38.87 -24.16 -11.51
N ALA A 102 -38.92 -25.24 -10.72
CA ALA A 102 -38.96 -26.69 -10.97
C ALA A 102 -38.41 -27.28 -12.31
N GLN A 103 -37.68 -28.40 -12.43
CA GLN A 103 -37.18 -29.56 -11.63
C GLN A 103 -36.37 -30.47 -12.65
N PRO A 104 -35.76 -31.64 -12.34
CA PRO A 104 -35.20 -32.21 -11.11
C PRO A 104 -33.74 -32.75 -11.30
N SER A 105 -32.88 -32.69 -10.27
CA SER A 105 -31.97 -33.79 -9.86
C SER A 105 -30.90 -33.35 -8.86
N LEU A 106 -30.74 -34.18 -7.81
CA LEU A 106 -29.80 -34.10 -6.69
C LEU A 106 -29.79 -32.80 -5.89
N GLY A 107 -30.71 -32.70 -4.94
CA GLY A 107 -30.67 -31.69 -3.89
C GLY A 107 -29.45 -31.87 -2.99
N TYR A 108 -28.41 -31.06 -3.20
CA TYR A 108 -27.41 -30.81 -2.18
C TYR A 108 -27.98 -29.82 -1.18
N THR A 109 -28.43 -30.28 -0.02
CA THR A 109 -28.74 -29.41 1.12
C THR A 109 -27.47 -28.69 1.55
N VAL A 110 -27.36 -27.41 1.21
CA VAL A 110 -26.28 -26.54 1.69
C VAL A 110 -26.53 -26.23 3.17
N ILE A 111 -25.84 -26.93 4.07
CA ILE A 111 -25.87 -26.65 5.51
C ILE A 111 -24.84 -25.54 5.79
N THR A 112 -25.30 -24.31 5.98
CA THR A 112 -24.46 -23.20 6.48
C THR A 112 -24.68 -23.01 7.99
N ARG A 113 -23.59 -23.02 8.78
CA ARG A 113 -23.63 -22.55 10.17
C ARG A 113 -23.55 -21.03 10.19
N SER A 114 -24.57 -20.38 10.75
CA SER A 114 -24.55 -18.96 11.08
C SER A 114 -24.00 -18.78 12.49
N TYR A 115 -22.91 -18.03 12.62
CA TYR A 115 -22.37 -17.62 13.92
C TYR A 115 -23.00 -16.28 14.30
N SER A 116 -24.09 -16.31 15.07
CA SER A 116 -24.62 -15.09 15.69
C SER A 116 -23.85 -14.81 16.99
N SER A 117 -23.15 -13.67 17.02
CA SER A 117 -22.61 -13.09 18.26
C SER A 117 -23.63 -12.10 18.82
N PHE A 118 -24.75 -12.61 19.32
CA PHE A 118 -25.63 -11.81 20.17
C PHE A 118 -26.21 -12.71 21.26
N SER A 119 -25.61 -12.61 22.46
CA SER A 119 -26.21 -13.19 23.65
C SER A 119 -27.39 -12.32 24.07
N ASN A 120 -28.61 -12.84 23.92
CA ASN A 120 -29.72 -12.42 24.76
C ASN A 120 -30.45 -13.64 25.30
N ASN A 121 -30.86 -13.49 26.55
CA ASN A 121 -31.22 -14.52 27.52
C ASN A 121 -32.36 -15.44 27.12
N GLN A 122 -32.26 -16.65 27.70
CA GLN A 122 -33.30 -17.63 27.99
C GLN A 122 -34.24 -18.01 26.83
N ASN A 123 -33.92 -19.13 26.18
CA ASN A 123 -34.85 -20.25 26.07
C ASN A 123 -34.10 -21.52 25.67
N LYS A 124 -34.40 -22.61 26.38
CA LYS A 124 -33.91 -23.98 26.19
C LYS A 124 -34.26 -24.45 24.77
N LYS A 125 -33.38 -24.20 23.79
CA LYS A 125 -33.49 -24.73 22.43
C LYS A 125 -32.21 -25.49 22.10
N ILE A 126 -32.40 -26.76 21.76
CA ILE A 126 -31.45 -27.77 21.25
C ILE A 126 -30.26 -27.10 20.54
N GLY A 127 -29.12 -27.08 21.22
CA GLY A 127 -27.90 -26.47 20.69
C GLY A 127 -27.33 -27.33 19.58
N ASN A 128 -27.15 -26.73 18.39
CA ASN A 128 -26.40 -27.20 17.23
C ASN A 128 -25.39 -28.32 17.55
N GLN A 129 -25.83 -29.57 17.48
CA GLN A 129 -24.97 -30.74 17.63
C GLN A 129 -24.21 -30.97 16.31
N ASP A 130 -22.96 -31.38 16.39
CA ASP A 130 -22.20 -31.81 15.22
C ASP A 130 -22.89 -33.04 14.59
N ASN A 131 -22.82 -33.19 13.26
CA ASN A 131 -23.52 -34.26 12.53
C ASN A 131 -22.81 -35.61 12.75
N LEU A 132 -22.97 -36.18 13.94
CA LEU A 132 -22.43 -37.50 14.30
C LEU A 132 -23.42 -38.65 14.08
N LEU A 133 -24.65 -38.33 13.67
CA LEU A 133 -25.69 -39.32 13.37
C LEU A 133 -25.19 -40.19 12.19
N ASN A 134 -24.95 -41.47 12.43
CA ASN A 134 -24.48 -42.52 11.50
C ASN A 134 -22.95 -42.68 11.30
N LEU A 135 -22.11 -42.18 12.22
CA LEU A 135 -20.67 -42.40 12.11
C LEU A 135 -20.27 -43.84 12.49
N LYS A 136 -19.92 -44.68 11.50
CA LYS A 136 -19.33 -46.00 11.73
C LYS A 136 -17.83 -45.85 12.04
N ALA A 137 -17.48 -45.88 13.32
CA ALA A 137 -16.08 -45.90 13.73
C ALA A 137 -15.51 -47.32 13.67
N VAL A 138 -14.27 -47.45 13.21
CA VAL A 138 -13.52 -48.72 13.22
C VAL A 138 -13.15 -49.12 14.65
N LYS A 139 -12.85 -48.14 15.50
CA LYS A 139 -12.54 -48.36 16.92
C LYS A 139 -13.02 -47.18 17.76
N VAL A 140 -13.52 -47.46 18.96
CA VAL A 140 -14.02 -46.47 19.90
C VAL A 140 -13.31 -46.61 21.24
N TYR A 141 -12.87 -45.50 21.80
CA TYR A 141 -12.35 -45.35 23.15
C TYR A 141 -13.19 -44.32 23.88
N ASN A 142 -13.80 -44.71 24.99
CA ASN A 142 -14.76 -43.89 25.71
C ASN A 142 -14.09 -42.79 26.55
N ASN A 143 -12.82 -42.97 26.87
CA ASN A 143 -12.06 -42.03 27.68
C ASN A 143 -10.61 -41.92 27.21
N LEU A 144 -10.26 -40.78 26.61
CA LEU A 144 -8.94 -40.52 26.04
C LEU A 144 -7.79 -40.73 27.05
N LYS A 145 -8.03 -40.50 28.35
CA LYS A 145 -6.99 -40.61 29.39
C LYS A 145 -6.91 -42.00 30.01
N GLU A 146 -8.06 -42.59 30.36
CA GLU A 146 -8.10 -43.94 30.97
C GLU A 146 -7.67 -44.99 29.96
N ASP A 147 -8.13 -44.86 28.70
CA ASP A 147 -7.81 -45.80 27.62
C ASP A 147 -6.40 -45.59 27.04
N ARG A 148 -5.58 -44.68 27.60
CA ARG A 148 -4.27 -44.29 27.06
C ARG A 148 -3.39 -45.48 26.70
N LEU A 149 -3.26 -46.46 27.60
CA LEU A 149 -2.38 -47.61 27.36
C LEU A 149 -2.89 -48.48 26.20
N ASN A 150 -4.20 -48.68 26.13
CA ASN A 150 -4.84 -49.44 25.06
C ASN A 150 -4.74 -48.71 23.72
N ILE A 151 -4.99 -47.41 23.70
CA ILE A 151 -4.83 -46.55 22.51
C ILE A 151 -3.40 -46.66 21.98
N LEU A 152 -2.39 -46.47 22.84
CA LEU A 152 -0.99 -46.49 22.41
C LEU A 152 -0.54 -47.89 21.93
N LYS A 153 -1.10 -48.96 22.47
CA LYS A 153 -0.79 -50.34 22.05
C LYS A 153 -1.48 -50.71 20.74
N GLU A 154 -2.79 -50.50 20.66
CA GLU A 154 -3.61 -50.92 19.52
C GLU A 154 -3.43 -50.03 18.28
N GLN A 155 -3.06 -48.76 18.45
CA GLN A 155 -2.88 -47.78 17.36
C GLN A 155 -1.42 -47.57 16.95
N ARG A 156 -0.51 -48.41 17.47
CA ARG A 156 0.92 -48.34 17.15
C ARG A 156 1.14 -48.60 15.66
N ASN A 157 1.92 -47.72 15.02
CA ASN A 157 2.27 -47.78 13.60
C ASN A 157 1.06 -47.78 12.64
N LYS A 158 -0.10 -47.29 13.08
CA LYS A 158 -1.29 -47.15 12.23
C LYS A 158 -1.46 -45.69 11.81
N SER A 159 -1.71 -45.50 10.52
CA SER A 159 -2.12 -44.22 9.93
C SER A 159 -3.64 -44.20 9.74
N GLY A 160 -4.25 -43.02 9.90
CA GLY A 160 -5.69 -42.90 9.71
C GLY A 160 -6.29 -41.57 10.14
N VAL A 161 -7.62 -41.52 10.04
CA VAL A 161 -8.45 -40.38 10.45
C VAL A 161 -9.15 -40.71 11.76
N TYR A 162 -9.15 -39.75 12.68
CA TYR A 162 -9.79 -39.87 13.98
C TYR A 162 -10.70 -38.68 14.27
N CYS A 163 -11.62 -38.89 15.21
CA CYS A 163 -12.51 -37.89 15.76
C CYS A 163 -12.38 -37.86 17.29
N LEU A 164 -12.14 -36.68 17.86
CA LEU A 164 -12.20 -36.43 19.30
C LEU A 164 -13.53 -35.77 19.62
N ILE A 165 -14.31 -36.36 20.53
CA ILE A 165 -15.62 -35.85 20.94
C ILE A 165 -15.52 -35.40 22.39
N ASN A 166 -15.85 -34.15 22.66
CA ASN A 166 -15.98 -33.65 24.01
C ASN A 166 -17.35 -34.05 24.58
N LYS A 167 -17.36 -34.89 25.61
CA LYS A 167 -18.55 -35.42 26.29
C LYS A 167 -19.35 -34.34 27.04
N VAL A 168 -18.72 -33.21 27.40
CA VAL A 168 -19.38 -32.13 28.17
C VAL A 168 -20.29 -31.28 27.29
N ASN A 169 -19.85 -30.95 26.06
CA ASN A 169 -20.60 -30.08 25.15
C ASN A 169 -21.03 -30.73 23.83
N GLY A 170 -20.61 -31.98 23.57
CA GLY A 170 -20.94 -32.73 22.35
C GLY A 170 -20.19 -32.26 21.10
N HIS A 171 -19.26 -31.30 21.22
CA HIS A 171 -18.49 -30.81 20.09
C HIS A 171 -17.35 -31.74 19.74
N SER A 172 -17.00 -31.79 18.45
CA SER A 172 -16.04 -32.72 17.89
C SER A 172 -14.90 -32.02 17.16
N TYR A 173 -13.80 -32.76 17.00
CA TYR A 173 -12.63 -32.41 16.21
C TYR A 173 -12.25 -33.60 15.34
N VAL A 174 -12.05 -33.38 14.05
CA VAL A 174 -11.55 -34.40 13.12
C VAL A 174 -10.10 -34.08 12.78
N GLY A 175 -9.24 -35.10 12.74
CA GLY A 175 -7.88 -34.95 12.26
C GLY A 175 -7.33 -36.24 11.67
N SER A 176 -6.25 -36.13 10.90
CA SER A 176 -5.48 -37.28 10.43
C SER A 176 -4.09 -37.36 11.06
N SER A 177 -3.48 -38.55 11.00
CA SER A 177 -2.08 -38.76 11.37
C SER A 177 -1.48 -39.96 10.65
N ILE A 178 -0.20 -39.85 10.30
CA ILE A 178 0.65 -40.98 9.84
C ILE A 178 0.85 -41.99 10.99
N HIS A 179 0.96 -41.50 12.22
CA HIS A 179 1.10 -42.33 13.41
C HIS A 179 0.06 -41.90 14.45
N LEU A 180 -1.03 -42.66 14.56
CA LEU A 180 -2.14 -42.37 15.47
C LEU A 180 -1.70 -42.41 16.94
N ASP A 181 -0.88 -43.40 17.33
CA ASP A 181 -0.35 -43.50 18.70
C ASP A 181 0.46 -42.25 19.10
N SER A 182 1.34 -41.77 18.21
CA SER A 182 2.15 -40.58 18.44
C SER A 182 1.30 -39.33 18.57
N ARG A 183 0.27 -39.20 17.71
CA ARG A 183 -0.68 -38.07 17.78
C ARG A 183 -1.47 -38.06 19.08
N MET A 184 -1.96 -39.22 19.54
CA MET A 184 -2.69 -39.31 20.81
C MET A 184 -1.78 -39.03 22.02
N ARG A 185 -0.52 -39.47 21.96
CA ARG A 185 0.50 -39.12 22.97
C ARG A 185 0.69 -37.61 23.07
N ASN A 186 0.70 -36.90 21.94
CA ASN A 186 0.82 -35.45 21.91
C ASN A 186 -0.40 -34.76 22.55
N TYR A 187 -1.62 -35.22 22.23
CA TYR A 187 -2.81 -34.65 22.86
C TYR A 187 -2.82 -34.85 24.38
N LEU A 188 -2.33 -35.97 24.88
CA LEU A 188 -2.21 -36.25 26.32
C LEU A 188 -1.06 -35.53 27.02
N ASN A 189 -0.23 -34.76 26.29
CA ASN A 189 0.90 -34.02 26.84
C ASN A 189 0.57 -32.53 27.01
N LYS A 190 0.43 -32.07 28.26
CA LYS A 190 0.14 -30.66 28.59
C LYS A 190 1.18 -29.68 28.02
N SER A 191 2.46 -30.03 27.99
CA SER A 191 3.52 -29.17 27.44
C SER A 191 3.38 -29.01 25.92
N PHE A 192 2.97 -30.08 25.22
CA PHE A 192 2.71 -30.03 23.79
C PHE A 192 1.53 -29.10 23.47
N LEU A 193 0.45 -29.17 24.26
CA LEU A 193 -0.73 -28.32 24.07
C LEU A 193 -0.44 -26.83 24.33
N LYS A 194 0.44 -26.52 25.29
CA LYS A 194 0.81 -25.15 25.68
C LYS A 194 1.93 -24.55 24.82
N SER A 195 2.46 -25.28 23.84
CA SER A 195 3.52 -24.76 22.98
C SER A 195 3.03 -23.56 22.17
N LYS A 196 3.95 -22.67 21.78
CA LYS A 196 3.62 -21.46 20.99
C LYS A 196 2.87 -21.79 19.69
N GLN A 197 3.16 -22.93 19.08
CA GLN A 197 2.53 -23.40 17.85
C GLN A 197 1.11 -23.92 18.06
N ASN A 198 0.85 -24.59 19.19
CA ASN A 198 -0.39 -25.34 19.42
C ASN A 198 -1.39 -24.64 20.34
N ALA A 199 -0.94 -23.68 21.16
CA ALA A 199 -1.76 -23.07 22.21
C ALA A 199 -3.06 -22.40 21.70
N ASN A 200 -3.08 -21.98 20.44
CA ASN A 200 -4.22 -21.29 19.83
C ASN A 200 -5.17 -22.21 19.06
N MET A 201 -4.87 -23.51 18.90
CA MET A 201 -5.75 -24.45 18.22
C MET A 201 -7.03 -24.69 19.04
N PRO A 202 -8.25 -24.69 18.45
CA PRO A 202 -9.47 -24.87 19.23
C PRO A 202 -9.53 -26.20 20.02
N ILE A 203 -9.06 -27.30 19.43
CA ILE A 203 -9.01 -28.60 20.10
C ILE A 203 -8.06 -28.60 21.31
N THR A 204 -6.90 -27.93 21.23
CA THR A 204 -5.91 -27.90 22.32
C THR A 204 -6.44 -27.07 23.50
N ARG A 205 -7.08 -25.93 23.21
CA ARG A 205 -7.79 -25.12 24.20
C ARG A 205 -8.93 -25.90 24.86
N SER A 206 -9.66 -26.70 24.09
CA SER A 206 -10.75 -27.52 24.60
C SER A 206 -10.24 -28.64 25.53
N LEU A 207 -9.20 -29.36 25.13
CA LEU A 207 -8.55 -30.38 25.96
C LEU A 207 -8.00 -29.80 27.27
N LEU A 208 -7.41 -28.60 27.24
CA LEU A 208 -6.94 -27.90 28.45
C LEU A 208 -8.10 -27.40 29.34
N LYS A 209 -9.23 -27.01 28.75
CA LYS A 209 -10.38 -26.47 29.48
C LYS A 209 -11.22 -27.55 30.16
N TYR A 210 -11.48 -28.67 29.47
CA TYR A 210 -12.42 -29.70 29.95
C TYR A 210 -11.73 -30.97 30.48
N ASP A 211 -10.40 -31.05 30.46
CA ASP A 211 -9.62 -32.24 30.79
C ASP A 211 -9.86 -33.42 29.82
N TYR A 212 -8.84 -34.24 29.66
CA TYR A 212 -8.79 -35.41 28.78
C TYR A 212 -9.84 -36.47 29.12
N PHE A 213 -10.21 -36.59 30.40
CA PHE A 213 -11.24 -37.53 30.86
C PHE A 213 -12.59 -37.31 30.18
N ASN A 214 -12.86 -36.07 29.78
CA ASN A 214 -14.10 -35.67 29.13
C ASN A 214 -14.06 -35.80 27.61
N PHE A 215 -13.09 -36.51 27.05
CA PHE A 215 -13.02 -36.77 25.61
C PHE A 215 -13.10 -38.25 25.28
N SER A 216 -13.86 -38.57 24.24
CA SER A 216 -13.86 -39.88 23.57
C SER A 216 -13.04 -39.79 22.28
N LEU A 217 -12.38 -40.89 21.91
CA LEU A 217 -11.64 -41.02 20.66
C LEU A 217 -12.31 -42.06 19.78
N LEU A 218 -12.66 -41.67 18.56
CA LEU A 218 -13.15 -42.56 17.52
C LEU A 218 -12.11 -42.62 16.41
N VAL A 219 -11.63 -43.81 16.08
CA VAL A 219 -10.86 -44.05 14.86
C VAL A 219 -11.87 -44.28 13.73
N LEU A 220 -11.94 -43.34 12.78
CA LEU A 220 -12.94 -43.36 11.72
C LEU A 220 -12.53 -44.30 10.60
N GLU A 221 -11.26 -44.27 10.22
CA GLU A 221 -10.74 -45.04 9.08
C GLU A 221 -9.22 -45.16 9.18
N TYR A 222 -8.68 -46.34 8.86
CA TYR A 222 -7.25 -46.50 8.61
C TYR A 222 -6.99 -46.20 7.14
N VAL A 223 -6.03 -45.32 6.88
CA VAL A 223 -5.81 -44.73 5.56
C VAL A 223 -4.32 -44.68 5.30
N GLU A 224 -3.89 -45.03 4.10
CA GLU A 224 -2.50 -44.88 3.68
C GLU A 224 -2.09 -43.40 3.66
N VAL A 225 -0.80 -43.13 3.83
CA VAL A 225 -0.27 -41.78 4.09
C VAL A 225 -0.68 -40.78 3.00
N GLU A 226 -0.69 -41.23 1.75
CA GLU A 226 -0.99 -40.42 0.56
C GLU A 226 -2.44 -39.90 0.54
N PHE A 227 -3.38 -40.64 1.14
CA PHE A 227 -4.81 -40.30 1.12
C PHE A 227 -5.31 -39.62 2.40
N LEU A 228 -4.47 -39.46 3.43
CA LEU A 228 -4.87 -38.92 4.74
C LEU A 228 -5.58 -37.57 4.62
N THR A 229 -5.01 -36.65 3.84
CA THR A 229 -5.55 -35.29 3.67
C THR A 229 -6.93 -35.29 2.98
N SER A 230 -7.07 -36.13 1.96
CA SER A 230 -8.33 -36.29 1.20
C SER A 230 -9.44 -36.89 2.09
N ARG A 231 -9.10 -37.91 2.89
CA ARG A 231 -10.06 -38.53 3.83
C ARG A 231 -10.38 -37.62 5.02
N GLU A 232 -9.41 -36.90 5.57
CA GLU A 232 -9.67 -35.88 6.61
C GLU A 232 -10.66 -34.82 6.11
N THR A 233 -10.43 -34.32 4.90
CA THR A 233 -11.34 -33.36 4.25
C THR A 233 -12.75 -33.94 4.10
N PHE A 234 -12.88 -35.18 3.65
CA PHE A 234 -14.16 -35.87 3.53
C PHE A 234 -14.92 -35.91 4.87
N TYR A 235 -14.26 -36.30 5.96
CA TYR A 235 -14.90 -36.36 7.27
C TYR A 235 -15.22 -34.97 7.85
N ILE A 236 -14.35 -33.97 7.65
CA ILE A 236 -14.64 -32.58 8.07
C ILE A 236 -15.87 -32.04 7.34
N ALA A 237 -15.98 -32.28 6.03
CA ALA A 237 -17.13 -31.82 5.24
C ALA A 237 -18.44 -32.49 5.68
N ASN A 238 -18.40 -33.77 6.03
CA ASN A 238 -19.59 -34.52 6.45
C ASN A 238 -20.02 -34.22 7.89
N ILE A 239 -19.07 -34.15 8.83
CA ILE A 239 -19.35 -33.98 10.27
C ILE A 239 -19.56 -32.51 10.64
N ILE A 240 -18.86 -31.60 9.94
CA ILE A 240 -18.77 -30.16 10.23
C ILE A 240 -18.37 -29.94 11.71
N PRO A 241 -17.23 -30.50 12.14
CA PRO A 241 -16.80 -30.51 13.54
C PRO A 241 -16.52 -29.10 14.06
N TYR A 242 -17.05 -28.76 15.24
CA TYR A 242 -16.94 -27.41 15.81
C TYR A 242 -15.49 -26.95 16.03
N TYR A 243 -14.58 -27.86 16.40
CA TYR A 243 -13.19 -27.48 16.71
C TYR A 243 -12.29 -27.37 15.47
N ASN A 244 -12.76 -27.71 14.27
CA ASN A 244 -12.00 -27.49 13.02
C ASN A 244 -12.31 -26.09 12.48
N VAL A 245 -11.28 -25.24 12.39
CA VAL A 245 -11.42 -23.86 11.89
C VAL A 245 -11.61 -23.83 10.38
N LEU A 246 -10.88 -24.68 9.66
CA LEU A 246 -10.94 -24.78 8.20
C LEU A 246 -11.93 -25.87 7.79
N LYS A 247 -12.66 -25.62 6.70
CA LYS A 247 -13.62 -26.58 6.11
C LYS A 247 -12.94 -27.69 5.30
N GLN A 248 -11.63 -27.60 5.10
CA GLN A 248 -10.81 -28.56 4.38
C GLN A 248 -9.64 -29.00 5.27
N GLY A 249 -9.18 -30.24 5.14
CA GLY A 249 -8.11 -30.84 5.95
C GLY A 249 -6.70 -30.32 5.65
N PHE A 250 -6.56 -29.16 5.00
CA PHE A 250 -5.26 -28.57 4.70
C PHE A 250 -4.78 -27.66 5.83
N SER A 251 -3.45 -27.50 5.91
CA SER A 251 -2.83 -26.44 6.71
C SER A 251 -3.14 -25.06 6.10
N SER A 252 -3.12 -24.00 6.91
CA SER A 252 -3.21 -22.63 6.41
C SER A 252 -1.98 -22.19 5.59
N LEU A 253 -0.96 -23.05 5.47
CA LEU A 253 0.24 -22.78 4.67
C LEU A 253 -0.14 -22.80 3.18
N GLY A 254 0.08 -21.69 2.49
CA GLY A 254 -0.32 -21.51 1.09
C GLY A 254 -1.74 -20.97 0.88
N TYR A 255 -2.51 -20.73 1.95
CA TYR A 255 -3.82 -20.08 1.81
C TYR A 255 -3.66 -18.61 1.36
N VAL A 256 -4.17 -18.30 0.18
CA VAL A 256 -4.21 -16.93 -0.36
C VAL A 256 -5.57 -16.32 -0.04
N HIS A 257 -5.57 -15.18 0.65
CA HIS A 257 -6.79 -14.43 0.93
C HIS A 257 -7.48 -13.97 -0.37
N THR A 258 -8.82 -13.98 -0.39
CA THR A 258 -9.60 -13.39 -1.48
C THR A 258 -9.35 -11.89 -1.58
N GLU A 259 -9.54 -11.30 -2.77
CA GLU A 259 -9.37 -9.85 -2.98
C GLU A 259 -10.30 -9.03 -2.08
N GLU A 260 -11.53 -9.49 -1.87
CA GLU A 260 -12.48 -8.88 -0.92
C GLU A 260 -11.91 -8.84 0.50
N THR A 261 -11.31 -9.95 0.95
CA THR A 261 -10.69 -10.05 2.28
C THR A 261 -9.46 -9.15 2.37
N LYS A 262 -8.61 -9.11 1.33
CA LYS A 262 -7.45 -8.21 1.28
C LYS A 262 -7.87 -6.74 1.38
N LYS A 263 -8.92 -6.36 0.65
CA LYS A 263 -9.48 -5.00 0.70
C LYS A 263 -10.01 -4.65 2.08
N LEU A 264 -10.79 -5.54 2.69
CA LEU A 264 -11.29 -5.36 4.06
C LEU A 264 -10.15 -5.21 5.07
N LEU A 265 -9.12 -6.05 4.99
CA LEU A 265 -7.94 -5.98 5.85
C LEU A 265 -7.17 -4.67 5.65
N SER A 266 -7.06 -4.19 4.42
CA SER A 266 -6.46 -2.90 4.08
C SER A 266 -7.24 -1.74 4.70
N GLU A 267 -8.57 -1.73 4.56
CA GLU A 267 -9.44 -0.70 5.17
C GLU A 267 -9.34 -0.69 6.70
N LEU A 268 -9.33 -1.86 7.35
CA LEU A 268 -9.13 -1.99 8.79
C LEU A 268 -7.73 -1.55 9.23
N ALA A 269 -6.72 -1.69 8.37
CA ALA A 269 -5.35 -1.29 8.67
C ALA A 269 -5.16 0.24 8.63
N LYS A 270 -5.90 0.97 7.79
CA LYS A 270 -5.79 2.44 7.65
C LYS A 270 -5.97 3.20 8.96
N ASN A 271 -6.80 2.70 9.87
CA ASN A 271 -7.09 3.34 11.15
C ASN A 271 -6.22 2.84 12.30
N ARG A 272 -5.24 1.97 12.04
CA ARG A 272 -4.33 1.48 13.08
C ARG A 272 -3.36 2.60 13.45
N THR A 273 -3.36 2.96 14.73
CA THR A 273 -2.37 3.86 15.30
C THR A 273 -1.41 3.04 16.16
N HIS A 274 -0.10 3.24 15.95
CA HIS A 274 0.89 2.63 16.81
C HIS A 274 0.88 3.26 18.20
N SER A 275 1.19 2.47 19.22
CA SER A 275 1.45 3.00 20.56
C SER A 275 2.65 3.96 20.53
N ASP A 276 2.72 4.91 21.45
CA ASP A 276 3.82 5.88 21.47
C ASP A 276 5.18 5.20 21.71
N LYS A 277 5.20 4.12 22.50
CA LYS A 277 6.38 3.26 22.67
C LYS A 277 6.85 2.68 21.34
N THR A 278 5.92 2.15 20.54
CA THR A 278 6.25 1.60 19.21
C THR A 278 6.72 2.69 18.25
N LYS A 279 6.07 3.86 18.24
CA LYS A 279 6.52 5.01 17.43
C LYS A 279 7.95 5.42 17.79
N GLY A 280 8.29 5.43 19.08
CA GLY A 280 9.64 5.73 19.55
C GLY A 280 10.70 4.73 19.07
N LEU A 281 10.37 3.44 19.07
CA LEU A 281 11.25 2.39 18.54
C LEU A 281 11.46 2.53 17.02
N ILE A 282 10.38 2.79 16.28
CA ILE A 282 10.46 3.02 14.83
C ILE A 282 11.32 4.26 14.53
N ALA A 283 11.07 5.37 15.22
CA ALA A 283 11.83 6.61 15.04
C ALA A 283 13.32 6.38 15.29
N ARG A 284 13.69 5.69 16.38
CA ARG A 284 15.09 5.34 16.67
C ARG A 284 15.71 4.48 15.58
N ALA A 285 14.96 3.52 15.03
CA ALA A 285 15.44 2.64 13.98
C ALA A 285 15.71 3.36 12.65
N VAL A 286 14.99 4.45 12.34
CA VAL A 286 15.14 5.20 11.08
C VAL A 286 15.94 6.50 11.22
N THR A 287 16.63 6.69 12.35
CA THR A 287 17.47 7.87 12.60
C THR A 287 18.93 7.59 12.24
N GLY A 288 19.68 8.64 11.86
CA GLY A 288 21.10 8.53 11.53
C GLY A 288 21.33 7.70 10.28
N GLU A 289 22.28 6.77 10.33
CA GLU A 289 22.74 5.97 9.18
C GLU A 289 21.68 5.03 8.63
N ASN A 290 20.75 4.60 9.47
CA ASN A 290 19.64 3.72 9.08
C ASN A 290 18.52 4.47 8.36
N ASN A 291 18.56 5.81 8.30
CA ASN A 291 17.61 6.58 7.51
C ASN A 291 17.81 6.24 6.01
N PRO A 292 16.77 5.86 5.26
CA PRO A 292 16.88 5.61 3.82
C PRO A 292 17.42 6.79 3.00
N PHE A 293 17.35 8.01 3.55
CA PHE A 293 17.90 9.24 2.99
C PHE A 293 19.25 9.67 3.58
N TYR A 294 19.87 8.87 4.45
CA TYR A 294 21.19 9.17 4.98
C TYR A 294 22.23 9.29 3.87
N ASN A 295 23.09 10.32 3.95
CA ASN A 295 24.08 10.67 2.94
C ASN A 295 23.55 10.87 1.51
N LYS A 296 22.23 10.96 1.32
CA LYS A 296 21.62 11.30 0.02
C LYS A 296 21.38 12.80 -0.07
N THR A 297 21.57 13.35 -1.27
CA THR A 297 21.27 14.75 -1.56
C THR A 297 20.05 14.86 -2.46
N HIS A 298 19.24 15.90 -2.27
CA HIS A 298 18.11 16.17 -3.15
C HIS A 298 18.58 16.64 -4.53
N SER A 299 17.87 16.22 -5.57
CA SER A 299 18.03 16.74 -6.93
C SER A 299 17.78 18.25 -6.97
N ILE A 300 18.34 18.93 -7.98
CA ILE A 300 18.11 20.37 -8.19
C ILE A 300 16.60 20.68 -8.29
N GLU A 301 15.86 19.84 -9.01
CA GLU A 301 14.41 19.91 -9.18
C GLU A 301 13.66 19.78 -7.84
N SER A 302 14.05 18.81 -7.00
CA SER A 302 13.42 18.65 -5.68
C SER A 302 13.74 19.83 -4.76
N LYS A 303 14.95 20.40 -4.84
CA LYS A 303 15.30 21.63 -4.12
C LYS A 303 14.46 22.81 -4.60
N ILE A 304 14.17 22.91 -5.90
CA ILE A 304 13.31 23.95 -6.46
C ILE A 304 11.87 23.82 -5.94
N ARG A 305 11.27 22.63 -6.02
CA ARG A 305 9.94 22.37 -5.44
C ARG A 305 9.87 22.70 -3.94
N MET A 306 10.93 22.37 -3.20
CA MET A 306 11.03 22.73 -1.78
C MET A 306 11.13 24.25 -1.55
N ILE A 307 11.80 24.99 -2.44
CA ILE A 307 11.87 26.45 -2.39
C ILE A 307 10.49 27.04 -2.65
N GLU A 308 9.81 26.60 -3.70
CA GLU A 308 8.45 27.04 -4.08
C GLU A 308 7.43 26.77 -2.98
N ALA A 309 7.46 25.57 -2.38
CA ALA A 309 6.57 25.21 -1.29
C ALA A 309 6.85 26.00 0.01
N LYS A 310 8.10 26.46 0.21
CA LYS A 310 8.50 27.25 1.38
C LYS A 310 8.32 28.75 1.17
N SER A 311 8.28 29.21 -0.08
CA SER A 311 8.13 30.61 -0.37
C SER A 311 6.68 31.05 -0.20
N ALA A 312 6.41 31.75 0.91
CA ALA A 312 5.09 32.34 1.17
C ALA A 312 4.80 33.57 0.29
N TYR A 313 5.83 34.24 -0.25
CA TYR A 313 5.71 35.49 -1.00
C TYR A 313 6.57 35.43 -2.26
N SER A 314 5.92 35.10 -3.38
CA SER A 314 6.49 35.21 -4.72
C SER A 314 6.79 36.67 -5.06
N VAL A 315 7.73 36.89 -5.97
CA VAL A 315 8.10 38.23 -6.45
C VAL A 315 7.77 38.32 -7.93
N TYR A 316 6.88 39.24 -8.26
CA TYR A 316 6.47 39.57 -9.61
C TYR A 316 7.40 40.66 -10.13
N VAL A 317 8.08 40.38 -11.23
CA VAL A 317 8.99 41.31 -11.89
C VAL A 317 8.29 41.88 -13.11
N TYR A 318 8.14 43.19 -13.15
CA TYR A 318 7.53 43.92 -14.24
C TYR A 318 8.55 44.80 -14.95
N ASN A 319 8.33 45.11 -16.23
CA ASN A 319 9.08 46.15 -16.91
C ASN A 319 8.56 47.55 -16.52
N SER A 320 9.16 48.59 -17.10
CA SER A 320 8.81 49.97 -16.79
C SER A 320 7.42 50.38 -17.29
N PHE A 321 6.80 49.59 -18.16
CA PHE A 321 5.40 49.74 -18.60
C PHE A 321 4.40 48.92 -17.77
N LYS A 322 4.85 48.29 -16.67
CA LYS A 322 4.05 47.40 -15.82
C LYS A 322 3.51 46.16 -16.55
N GLU A 323 4.22 45.68 -17.57
CA GLU A 323 3.97 44.36 -18.16
C GLU A 323 4.72 43.28 -17.37
N LEU A 324 4.03 42.20 -17.01
CA LEU A 324 4.57 41.13 -16.18
C LEU A 324 5.61 40.32 -16.96
N LEU A 325 6.88 40.41 -16.55
CA LEU A 325 7.97 39.69 -17.20
C LEU A 325 8.08 38.26 -16.68
N VAL A 326 8.28 38.10 -15.37
CA VAL A 326 8.59 36.80 -14.76
C VAL A 326 8.22 36.79 -13.28
N ILE A 327 7.93 35.60 -12.75
CA ILE A 327 7.64 35.40 -11.34
C ILE A 327 8.76 34.57 -10.71
N PHE A 328 9.41 35.12 -9.70
CA PHE A 328 10.38 34.41 -8.87
C PHE A 328 9.68 33.84 -7.63
N PRO A 329 10.10 32.67 -7.13
CA PRO A 329 9.48 32.07 -5.96
C PRO A 329 9.74 32.90 -4.70
N SER A 330 10.87 33.60 -4.57
CA SER A 330 11.12 34.45 -3.40
C SER A 330 12.09 35.59 -3.68
N VAL A 331 12.05 36.62 -2.82
CA VAL A 331 13.03 37.72 -2.82
C VAL A 331 14.46 37.22 -2.71
N LYS A 332 14.71 36.18 -1.89
CA LYS A 332 16.05 35.60 -1.74
C LYS A 332 16.52 34.93 -3.03
N THR A 333 15.60 34.25 -3.73
CA THR A 333 15.89 33.63 -5.02
C THR A 333 16.26 34.70 -6.04
N LEU A 334 15.42 35.73 -6.18
CA LEU A 334 15.69 36.86 -7.09
C LEU A 334 17.04 37.51 -6.75
N ALA A 335 17.26 37.90 -5.50
CA ALA A 335 18.48 38.55 -5.01
C ALA A 335 19.77 37.80 -5.42
N LYS A 336 19.76 36.47 -5.30
CA LYS A 336 20.90 35.62 -5.70
C LYS A 336 21.18 35.69 -7.20
N TRP A 337 20.14 35.69 -8.03
CA TRP A 337 20.28 35.73 -9.49
C TRP A 337 20.77 37.09 -9.98
N ILE A 338 20.19 38.17 -9.47
CA ILE A 338 20.55 39.54 -9.86
C ILE A 338 21.70 40.12 -9.02
N LYS A 339 22.43 39.27 -8.27
CA LYS A 339 23.59 39.64 -7.44
C LYS A 339 23.33 40.90 -6.59
N SER A 340 22.15 40.95 -5.96
CA SER A 340 21.68 42.10 -5.17
C SER A 340 21.48 41.71 -3.71
N ASN A 341 21.44 42.69 -2.81
CA ASN A 341 21.11 42.43 -1.41
C ASN A 341 19.60 42.24 -1.25
N SER A 342 19.19 41.16 -0.58
CA SER A 342 17.77 40.89 -0.32
C SER A 342 17.09 41.97 0.50
N SER A 343 17.78 42.65 1.44
CA SER A 343 17.17 43.74 2.22
C SER A 343 16.79 44.91 1.32
N THR A 344 17.68 45.30 0.42
CA THR A 344 17.41 46.36 -0.56
C THR A 344 16.23 46.02 -1.45
N LEU A 345 16.08 44.76 -1.88
CA LEU A 345 14.91 44.36 -2.67
C LEU A 345 13.62 44.43 -1.85
N VAL A 346 13.67 44.08 -0.57
CA VAL A 346 12.51 44.23 0.33
C VAL A 346 12.11 45.69 0.46
N ASP A 347 13.07 46.60 0.62
CA ASP A 347 12.79 48.04 0.73
C ASP A 347 12.19 48.59 -0.58
N VAL A 348 12.76 48.20 -1.72
CA VAL A 348 12.23 48.54 -3.05
C VAL A 348 10.80 48.05 -3.25
N ILE A 349 10.50 46.82 -2.84
CA ILE A 349 9.14 46.24 -2.91
C ILE A 349 8.17 47.02 -2.00
N LYS A 350 8.60 47.39 -0.80
CA LYS A 350 7.76 48.15 0.15
C LYS A 350 7.50 49.58 -0.30
N GLU A 351 8.52 50.24 -0.85
CA GLU A 351 8.44 51.62 -1.32
C GLU A 351 7.82 51.72 -2.72
N HIS A 352 7.57 50.59 -3.40
CA HIS A 352 7.07 50.52 -4.78
C HIS A 352 7.91 51.30 -5.80
N THR A 353 9.22 51.41 -5.57
CA THR A 353 10.13 52.18 -6.42
C THR A 353 10.67 51.35 -7.60
N ILE A 354 11.10 52.03 -8.67
CA ILE A 354 11.78 51.38 -9.79
C ILE A 354 13.17 50.88 -9.37
N PHE A 355 13.38 49.58 -9.54
CA PHE A 355 14.67 48.92 -9.34
C PHE A 355 15.56 49.08 -10.58
N ARG A 356 16.82 49.51 -10.37
CA ARG A 356 17.85 49.65 -11.42
C ARG A 356 17.38 50.40 -12.68
N GLY A 357 16.42 51.31 -12.51
CA GLY A 357 15.94 52.19 -13.56
C GLY A 357 14.95 51.60 -14.56
N GLU A 358 14.56 50.33 -14.45
CA GLU A 358 13.64 49.71 -15.43
C GLU A 358 12.60 48.75 -14.84
N TRP A 359 12.84 48.15 -13.67
CA TRP A 359 12.01 47.04 -13.21
C TRP A 359 11.23 47.38 -11.95
N TYR A 360 9.92 47.10 -11.96
CA TYR A 360 9.15 47.08 -10.71
C TYR A 360 9.20 45.69 -10.11
N LEU A 361 9.44 45.63 -8.81
CA LEU A 361 9.41 44.40 -8.02
C LEU A 361 8.27 44.51 -7.02
N VAL A 362 7.31 43.59 -7.09
CA VAL A 362 6.16 43.58 -6.17
C VAL A 362 5.87 42.17 -5.69
N ASN A 363 5.24 42.06 -4.53
CA ASN A 363 4.79 40.80 -3.93
C ASN A 363 3.30 40.52 -4.18
N ILE A 364 2.56 41.53 -4.63
CA ILE A 364 1.15 41.46 -5.03
C ILE A 364 1.11 41.91 -6.49
N PRO A 365 0.55 41.11 -7.42
CA PRO A 365 0.49 41.49 -8.82
C PRO A 365 -0.44 42.68 -9.02
N TYR A 366 -0.12 43.54 -10.00
CA TYR A 366 -1.01 44.65 -10.37
C TYR A 366 -2.35 44.16 -10.93
N ASN A 367 -2.33 43.05 -11.68
CA ASN A 367 -3.51 42.37 -12.18
C ASN A 367 -3.33 40.85 -12.09
N ILE A 368 -4.37 40.17 -11.58
CA ILE A 368 -4.36 38.73 -11.30
C ILE A 368 -4.44 37.91 -12.59
N SER A 369 -5.03 38.47 -13.65
CA SER A 369 -5.15 37.78 -14.95
C SER A 369 -3.89 37.85 -15.81
N ASP A 370 -2.88 38.62 -15.40
CA ASP A 370 -1.67 38.80 -16.19
C ASP A 370 -0.89 37.49 -16.29
N THR A 371 -0.51 37.15 -17.51
CA THR A 371 0.36 35.99 -17.77
C THR A 371 1.79 36.49 -17.94
N PRO A 372 2.78 35.90 -17.24
CA PRO A 372 4.17 36.33 -17.40
C PRO A 372 4.67 36.02 -18.80
N LEU A 373 5.37 36.98 -19.42
CA LEU A 373 6.00 36.81 -20.73
C LEU A 373 7.05 35.68 -20.72
N ILE A 374 7.72 35.50 -19.59
CA ILE A 374 8.67 34.43 -19.35
C ILE A 374 8.02 33.41 -18.43
N SER A 375 7.76 32.22 -18.98
CA SER A 375 7.03 31.15 -18.29
C SER A 375 7.73 30.63 -17.04
N HIS A 376 9.07 30.62 -17.00
CA HIS A 376 9.83 30.06 -15.90
C HIS A 376 11.09 30.89 -15.58
N TRP A 377 11.32 31.20 -14.30
CA TRP A 377 12.47 32.01 -13.84
C TRP A 377 13.85 31.35 -14.04
N GLN A 378 13.88 30.08 -14.44
CA GLN A 378 15.11 29.36 -14.82
C GLN A 378 15.29 29.19 -16.33
N SER A 379 14.37 29.74 -17.13
CA SER A 379 14.47 29.64 -18.58
C SER A 379 15.67 30.44 -19.11
N LYS A 380 16.09 30.15 -20.34
CA LYS A 380 17.19 30.88 -20.99
C LYS A 380 16.83 32.36 -21.21
N GLU A 381 15.55 32.65 -21.43
CA GLU A 381 14.99 34.00 -21.55
C GLU A 381 15.12 34.76 -20.23
N CYS A 382 14.80 34.12 -19.10
CA CYS A 382 15.02 34.74 -17.78
C CYS A 382 16.50 35.00 -17.51
N ALA A 383 17.40 34.13 -17.96
CA ALA A 383 18.84 34.35 -17.79
C ALA A 383 19.32 35.62 -18.53
N LYS A 384 18.79 35.89 -19.73
CA LYS A 384 19.06 37.13 -20.48
C LYS A 384 18.56 38.36 -19.73
N LEU A 385 17.32 38.32 -19.23
CA LEU A 385 16.74 39.39 -18.40
C LEU A 385 17.62 39.67 -17.17
N VAL A 386 18.06 38.63 -16.46
CA VAL A 386 18.93 38.77 -15.28
C VAL A 386 20.29 39.38 -15.66
N GLU A 387 20.82 39.05 -16.83
CA GLU A 387 22.06 39.67 -17.34
C GLU A 387 21.88 41.18 -17.57
N GLU A 388 20.77 41.60 -18.18
CA GLU A 388 20.41 43.01 -18.38
C GLU A 388 20.23 43.75 -17.04
N MET A 389 19.54 43.12 -16.09
CA MET A 389 19.42 43.64 -14.73
C MET A 389 20.80 43.83 -14.10
N ASN A 390 21.71 42.89 -14.28
CA ASN A 390 23.06 42.97 -13.72
C ASN A 390 23.93 44.04 -14.39
N LYS A 391 23.79 44.24 -15.71
CA LYS A 391 24.43 45.36 -16.42
C LYS A 391 23.99 46.70 -15.87
N SER A 392 22.71 46.82 -15.50
CA SER A 392 22.11 48.04 -14.94
C SER A 392 22.36 48.24 -13.44
N SER A 393 23.27 47.46 -12.82
CA SER A 393 23.51 47.49 -11.37
C SER A 393 24.07 48.80 -10.83
N TYR A 394 24.72 49.61 -11.68
CA TYR A 394 25.25 50.93 -11.33
C TYR A 394 24.15 52.00 -11.21
N ILE A 395 22.96 51.75 -11.79
CA ILE A 395 21.83 52.67 -11.79
C ILE A 395 21.11 52.58 -10.44
N LYS A 396 21.26 53.63 -9.61
CA LYS A 396 20.56 53.72 -8.33
C LYS A 396 19.16 54.33 -8.46
N LYS A 397 19.05 55.41 -9.22
CA LYS A 397 17.79 56.14 -9.49
C LYS A 397 17.87 56.74 -10.89
N ALA A 398 17.22 56.10 -11.85
CA ALA A 398 17.08 56.65 -13.20
C ALA A 398 16.14 57.85 -13.21
N ILE A 399 16.24 58.67 -14.26
CA ILE A 399 15.34 59.78 -14.51
C ILE A 399 14.74 59.65 -15.88
N PHE A 400 13.41 59.72 -15.90
CA PHE A 400 12.62 59.79 -17.11
C PHE A 400 12.29 61.25 -17.40
N VAL A 401 12.46 61.65 -18.66
CA VAL A 401 12.24 63.01 -19.13
C VAL A 401 11.14 62.99 -20.17
N TYR A 402 10.23 63.94 -20.04
CA TYR A 402 9.07 64.10 -20.90
C TYR A 402 8.96 65.55 -21.37
N ASP A 403 8.22 65.79 -22.45
CA ASP A 403 7.83 67.15 -22.83
C ASP A 403 6.69 67.67 -21.95
N ILE A 404 6.27 68.93 -22.16
CA ILE A 404 5.12 69.54 -21.47
C ILE A 404 3.80 68.80 -21.68
N ASN A 405 3.67 68.05 -22.78
CA ASN A 405 2.50 67.24 -23.11
C ASN A 405 2.60 65.82 -22.54
N LYS A 406 3.61 65.55 -21.69
CA LYS A 406 3.93 64.23 -21.13
C LYS A 406 4.37 63.19 -22.16
N LYS A 407 4.77 63.60 -23.36
CA LYS A 407 5.38 62.71 -24.35
C LYS A 407 6.77 62.30 -23.89
N PHE A 408 7.04 61.00 -23.84
CA PHE A 408 8.35 60.47 -23.44
C PHE A 408 9.47 60.94 -24.37
N ILE A 409 10.49 61.57 -23.80
CA ILE A 409 11.68 62.05 -24.52
C ILE A 409 12.83 61.05 -24.37
N GLY A 410 13.10 60.61 -23.14
CA GLY A 410 14.22 59.71 -22.88
C GLY A 410 14.39 59.31 -21.42
N LYS A 411 15.19 58.26 -21.22
CA LYS A 411 15.62 57.79 -19.91
C LYS A 411 17.11 58.05 -19.75
N TYR A 412 17.50 58.57 -18.59
CA TYR A 412 18.88 58.77 -18.19
C TYR A 412 19.20 57.95 -16.94
N ASP A 413 20.44 57.49 -16.83
CA ASP A 413 20.87 56.60 -15.74
C ASP A 413 20.94 57.32 -14.37
N GLY A 414 20.85 58.65 -14.37
CA GLY A 414 20.66 59.46 -13.18
C GLY A 414 20.70 60.98 -13.44
N VAL A 415 20.60 61.77 -12.37
CA VAL A 415 20.51 63.25 -12.46
C VAL A 415 21.71 63.89 -13.16
N MET A 416 22.90 63.33 -12.95
CA MET A 416 24.14 63.85 -13.54
C MET A 416 24.20 63.56 -15.04
N ASP A 417 23.61 62.44 -15.46
CA ASP A 417 23.56 62.06 -16.85
C ASP A 417 22.57 62.94 -17.63
N ALA A 418 21.37 63.14 -17.05
CA ALA A 418 20.40 64.11 -17.55
C ALA A 418 20.96 65.54 -17.58
N GLN A 419 21.75 65.95 -16.57
CA GLN A 419 22.42 67.26 -16.57
C GLN A 419 23.33 67.43 -17.80
N ARG A 420 24.16 66.41 -18.11
CA ARG A 420 25.07 66.48 -19.27
C ARG A 420 24.31 66.57 -20.58
N ALA A 421 23.19 65.85 -20.71
CA ALA A 421 22.41 65.82 -21.93
C ALA A 421 21.58 67.10 -22.15
N LEU A 422 20.98 67.65 -21.09
CA LEU A 422 20.03 68.76 -21.18
C LEU A 422 20.63 70.12 -20.79
N ASN A 423 21.87 70.14 -20.30
CA ASN A 423 22.55 71.33 -19.77
C ASN A 423 21.74 72.05 -18.66
N ILE A 424 21.09 71.26 -17.80
CA ILE A 424 20.31 71.72 -16.64
C ILE A 424 20.98 71.22 -15.36
N SER A 425 21.13 72.07 -14.35
CA SER A 425 21.73 71.68 -13.06
C SER A 425 21.06 70.43 -12.46
N HIS A 426 21.86 69.45 -12.03
CA HIS A 426 21.37 68.23 -11.39
C HIS A 426 20.50 68.51 -10.15
N SER A 427 20.76 69.61 -9.42
CA SER A 427 19.97 70.01 -8.25
C SER A 427 18.54 70.40 -8.66
N THR A 428 18.42 71.12 -9.78
CA THR A 428 17.14 71.48 -10.38
C THR A 428 16.41 70.22 -10.83
N ILE A 429 17.05 69.36 -11.63
CA ILE A 429 16.44 68.10 -12.09
C ILE A 429 15.93 67.27 -10.90
N LYS A 430 16.75 67.13 -9.84
CA LYS A 430 16.38 66.40 -8.62
C LYS A 430 15.15 66.98 -7.93
N ASN A 431 15.07 68.31 -7.78
CA ASN A 431 13.96 68.94 -7.08
C ASN A 431 12.67 68.86 -7.90
N TYR A 432 12.74 69.12 -9.21
CA TYR A 432 11.58 69.03 -10.09
C TYR A 432 11.10 67.58 -10.28
N ALA A 433 12.00 66.60 -10.32
CA ALA A 433 11.64 65.18 -10.36
C ALA A 433 10.90 64.69 -9.11
N LYS A 434 11.14 65.31 -7.94
CA LYS A 434 10.40 64.99 -6.72
C LYS A 434 8.99 65.57 -6.70
N VAL A 435 8.83 66.77 -7.27
CA VAL A 435 7.56 67.51 -7.25
C VAL A 435 6.71 67.18 -8.49
N GLY A 436 7.29 66.57 -9.53
CA GLY A 436 6.63 66.35 -10.81
C GLY A 436 6.36 67.66 -11.57
N GLY A 437 7.18 68.69 -11.33
CA GLY A 437 7.00 70.03 -11.91
C GLY A 437 7.64 70.19 -13.29
N ILE A 438 7.19 71.20 -14.03
CA ILE A 438 7.73 71.57 -15.34
C ILE A 438 8.89 72.53 -15.17
N TYR A 439 10.01 72.29 -15.85
CA TYR A 439 11.15 73.22 -15.92
C TYR A 439 11.75 73.24 -17.33
N LYS A 440 11.83 74.43 -17.93
CA LYS A 440 12.33 74.64 -19.30
C LYS A 440 11.74 73.63 -20.29
N GLU A 441 10.42 73.52 -20.31
CA GLU A 441 9.64 72.64 -21.19
C GLU A 441 9.78 71.13 -20.93
N TYR A 442 10.51 70.73 -19.89
CA TYR A 442 10.67 69.33 -19.50
C TYR A 442 9.92 69.00 -18.22
N ILE A 443 9.37 67.79 -18.17
CA ILE A 443 8.91 67.14 -16.94
C ILE A 443 9.93 66.06 -16.58
N PHE A 444 10.39 66.07 -15.34
CA PHE A 444 11.30 65.06 -14.81
C PHE A 444 10.54 64.14 -13.87
N SER A 445 10.82 62.84 -13.93
CA SER A 445 10.20 61.85 -13.03
C SER A 445 11.18 60.74 -12.66
N TYR A 446 11.06 60.23 -11.44
CA TYR A 446 11.75 59.00 -11.01
C TYR A 446 10.99 57.73 -11.39
N GLU A 447 9.73 57.88 -11.77
CA GLU A 447 8.87 56.80 -12.25
C GLU A 447 8.51 57.03 -13.71
N ARG A 448 8.27 55.92 -14.42
CA ARG A 448 7.76 56.02 -15.78
C ARG A 448 6.28 56.43 -15.73
N LEU A 449 5.99 57.63 -16.21
CA LEU A 449 4.62 58.08 -16.45
C LEU A 449 4.01 57.24 -17.57
N VAL A 450 2.77 56.81 -17.36
CA VAL A 450 1.95 56.15 -18.39
C VAL A 450 1.44 57.26 -19.31
N ASP A 451 1.65 57.09 -20.61
CA ASP A 451 1.14 57.99 -21.65
C ASP A 451 -0.40 57.97 -21.71
#